data_AF-A0A3D1JEM9-F1
#
_entry.id   AF-A0A3D1JEM9-F1
#
_cell.length_a   1.000
_cell.length_b   1.000
_cell.length_c   1.000
_cell.angle_alpha   90.00
_cell.angle_beta   90.00
_cell.angle_gamma   90.00
#
_symmetry.space_group_name_H-M   'P 1'
#
loop_
_entity.id
_entity.type
_entity.pdbx_description
1 polymer ?
#
loop_
_entity_poly.entity_id
_entity_poly.type
_entity_poly.pdbx_seq_one_letter_code
_entity_poly.pdbx_strand_id
1 'polypeptide(L)'
;MNESSTRKTDTLTPPGTANRALWAGILFSFLFTALIAWAGQRLDAISLLPDQGAAWYYWKLPEPTFWSRLTAWGGYLAHQLTLWGLIWLAQKQSLRYTGGLHRLNILALGANAFFILLHFVQTHLWYDGLAQDVSIFSSQGSVIVLLVWVLLMENSRRGMFFGKKLPLNKAIGQFARKYHGYFFAWATVYTFWYHPMVNTMGHLIGFLYMFLMLLQGSLFFTRVHINRWWTFAQEGMVAVHGTLVAVQQGNGLWPMFFFGFTGVFVITQMYGLPLKNWMRWVILAAYVLGAGVVYSQAGWARLNEIIRIPLIEYLGVLLLAAIFGGGLWVARKVREAFSHPPHTAVTGG
;
A
#
# COMPACT_ATOMS: atom_id res chain seq x y z
N MET A 1 -40.95 -16.79 -9.57
CA MET A 1 -40.95 -15.31 -9.62
C MET A 1 -39.59 -14.86 -10.13
N ASN A 2 -39.56 -14.38 -11.38
CA ASN A 2 -38.36 -13.87 -12.04
C ASN A 2 -38.08 -12.45 -11.56
N GLU A 3 -37.15 -12.28 -10.62
CA GLU A 3 -36.52 -10.97 -10.40
C GLU A 3 -35.50 -10.74 -11.51
N SER A 4 -36.00 -10.25 -12.64
CA SER A 4 -35.23 -9.47 -13.60
C SER A 4 -34.76 -8.20 -12.89
N SER A 5 -33.67 -8.30 -12.13
CA SER A 5 -32.89 -7.14 -11.69
C SER A 5 -32.37 -6.44 -12.94
N THR A 6 -33.07 -5.37 -13.33
CA THR A 6 -32.59 -4.37 -14.28
C THR A 6 -31.30 -3.79 -13.74
N ARG A 7 -30.19 -4.43 -14.10
CA ARG A 7 -28.83 -3.98 -13.77
C ARG A 7 -28.67 -2.61 -14.43
N LYS A 8 -28.82 -1.53 -13.65
CA LYS A 8 -28.51 -0.16 -14.09
C LYS A 8 -27.16 -0.23 -14.80
N THR A 9 -27.17 0.04 -16.10
CA THR A 9 -25.96 0.08 -16.93
C THR A 9 -25.05 1.14 -16.32
N ASP A 10 -23.94 0.70 -15.72
CA ASP A 10 -22.90 1.62 -15.29
C ASP A 10 -22.48 2.43 -16.51
N THR A 11 -22.61 3.76 -16.46
CA THR A 11 -22.30 4.58 -17.64
C THR A 11 -20.79 4.69 -17.74
N LEU A 12 -20.22 3.85 -18.60
CA LEU A 12 -18.81 3.81 -18.88
C LEU A 12 -18.40 5.01 -19.74
N THR A 13 -17.29 5.65 -19.37
CA THR A 13 -16.62 6.60 -20.25
C THR A 13 -15.95 5.87 -21.44
N PRO A 14 -15.62 6.57 -22.54
CA PRO A 14 -15.01 5.95 -23.71
C PRO A 14 -13.70 5.19 -23.39
N PRO A 15 -13.36 4.14 -24.15
CA PRO A 15 -12.08 3.46 -24.04
C PRO A 15 -10.89 4.43 -24.11
N GLY A 16 -9.87 4.23 -23.27
CA GLY A 16 -8.67 5.09 -23.21
C GLY A 16 -8.76 6.20 -22.17
N THR A 17 -9.96 6.49 -21.64
CA THR A 17 -10.14 7.48 -20.55
C THR A 17 -9.37 7.07 -19.28
N ALA A 18 -9.26 5.78 -18.98
CA ALA A 18 -8.49 5.30 -17.83
C ALA A 18 -6.98 5.62 -17.95
N ASN A 19 -6.41 5.52 -19.15
CA ASN A 19 -5.00 5.89 -19.38
C ASN A 19 -4.80 7.41 -19.25
N ARG A 20 -5.74 8.22 -19.75
CA ARG A 20 -5.69 9.68 -19.57
C ARG A 20 -5.77 10.06 -18.09
N ALA A 21 -6.65 9.40 -17.34
CA ALA A 21 -6.78 9.61 -15.90
C ALA A 21 -5.53 9.18 -15.13
N LEU A 22 -4.87 8.09 -15.53
CA LEU A 22 -3.57 7.70 -15.00
C LEU A 22 -2.54 8.83 -15.18
N TRP A 23 -2.33 9.30 -16.41
CA TRP A 23 -1.33 10.33 -16.68
C TRP A 23 -1.67 11.67 -16.02
N ALA A 24 -2.95 12.06 -16.03
CA ALA A 24 -3.41 13.25 -15.31
C ALA A 24 -3.19 13.13 -13.80
N GLY A 25 -3.46 11.95 -13.21
CA GLY A 25 -3.20 11.67 -11.80
C GLY A 25 -1.71 11.66 -11.44
N ILE A 26 -0.85 11.13 -12.32
CA ILE A 26 0.61 11.20 -12.15
C ILE A 26 1.07 12.66 -12.16
N LEU A 27 0.64 13.43 -13.18
CA LEU A 27 0.98 14.85 -13.26
C LEU A 27 0.48 15.62 -12.03
N PHE A 28 -0.76 15.40 -11.61
CA PHE A 28 -1.31 15.97 -10.38
C PHE A 28 -0.44 15.62 -9.17
N SER A 29 -0.03 14.37 -9.03
CA SER A 29 0.81 13.91 -7.90
C SER A 29 2.13 14.69 -7.85
N PHE A 30 2.82 14.85 -8.98
CA PHE A 30 4.06 15.63 -9.05
C PHE A 30 3.84 17.11 -8.77
N LEU A 31 2.82 17.73 -9.37
CA LEU A 31 2.50 19.14 -9.15
C LEU A 31 2.12 19.41 -7.70
N PHE A 32 1.36 18.51 -7.07
CA PHE A 32 0.95 18.66 -5.69
C PHE A 32 2.11 18.43 -4.71
N THR A 33 3.01 17.47 -4.98
CA THR A 33 4.25 17.34 -4.22
C THR A 33 5.12 18.60 -4.34
N ALA A 34 5.20 19.21 -5.53
CA ALA A 34 5.90 20.48 -5.71
C ALA A 34 5.23 21.62 -4.93
N LEU A 35 3.88 21.63 -4.85
CA LEU A 35 3.14 22.58 -4.01
C LEU A 35 3.46 22.40 -2.52
N ILE A 36 3.55 21.16 -2.03
CA ILE A 36 3.97 20.87 -0.65
C ILE A 36 5.38 21.40 -0.40
N ALA A 37 6.31 21.14 -1.33
CA ALA A 37 7.70 21.62 -1.20
C ALA A 37 7.77 23.16 -1.16
N TRP A 38 6.99 23.84 -2.00
CA TRP A 38 6.94 25.29 -2.04
C TRP A 38 6.30 25.90 -0.79
N ALA A 39 5.16 25.36 -0.33
CA ALA A 39 4.43 25.90 0.82
C ALA A 39 5.06 25.51 2.17
N GLY A 40 5.82 24.42 2.20
CA GLY A 40 6.31 23.83 3.44
C GLY A 40 7.38 24.64 4.16
N GLN A 41 8.00 25.65 3.53
CA GLN A 41 8.86 26.63 4.23
C GLN A 41 8.14 27.31 5.40
N ARG A 42 6.81 27.44 5.32
CA ARG A 42 5.99 28.00 6.42
C ARG A 42 5.97 27.11 7.66
N LEU A 43 6.19 25.81 7.48
CA LEU A 43 6.17 24.82 8.55
C LEU A 43 7.51 24.74 9.30
N ASP A 44 8.60 25.23 8.69
CA ASP A 44 9.94 25.22 9.30
C ASP A 44 10.04 26.13 10.53
N ALA A 45 9.10 27.07 10.70
CA ALA A 45 9.01 27.93 11.88
C ALA A 45 8.51 27.19 13.14
N ILE A 46 8.01 25.96 13.00
CA ILE A 46 7.43 25.19 14.11
C ILE A 46 8.55 24.54 14.92
N SER A 47 8.62 24.89 16.21
CA SER A 47 9.58 24.31 17.14
C SER A 47 9.10 22.92 17.59
N LEU A 48 9.89 21.89 17.26
CA LEU A 48 9.60 20.50 17.58
C LEU A 48 10.36 20.04 18.84
N LEU A 49 9.88 18.95 19.43
CA LEU A 49 10.58 18.29 20.52
C LEU A 49 11.86 17.59 20.02
N PRO A 50 12.88 17.43 20.89
CA PRO A 50 14.05 16.63 20.56
C PRO A 50 13.68 15.21 20.14
N ASP A 51 14.49 14.62 19.25
CA ASP A 51 14.36 13.21 18.94
C ASP A 51 14.66 12.35 20.18
N GLN A 52 13.77 11.38 20.47
CA GLN A 52 13.89 10.47 21.61
C GLN A 52 14.29 9.05 21.19
N GLY A 53 14.65 8.84 19.91
CA GLY A 53 15.17 7.58 19.40
C GLY A 53 14.16 6.78 18.56
N ALA A 54 14.42 5.50 18.36
CA ALA A 54 13.80 4.71 17.27
C ALA A 54 12.26 4.59 17.31
N ALA A 55 11.63 4.71 18.48
CA ALA A 55 10.17 4.67 18.62
C ALA A 55 9.51 6.06 18.57
N TRP A 56 10.32 7.12 18.55
CA TRP A 56 9.87 8.49 18.52
C TRP A 56 9.66 8.96 17.08
N TYR A 57 8.53 9.59 16.83
CA TYR A 57 8.28 10.26 15.57
C TYR A 57 8.52 11.76 15.77
N TYR A 58 9.54 12.29 15.10
CA TYR A 58 10.09 13.64 15.33
C TYR A 58 9.11 14.77 15.01
N TRP A 59 8.27 14.64 13.97
CA TRP A 59 7.40 15.70 13.49
C TRP A 59 6.05 15.77 14.21
N LYS A 60 6.10 16.04 15.52
CA LYS A 60 4.93 16.22 16.40
C LYS A 60 4.95 17.59 17.05
N LEU A 61 3.79 18.25 17.16
CA LEU A 61 3.71 19.44 18.00
C LEU A 61 4.04 19.10 19.46
N PRO A 62 4.81 19.96 20.16
CA PRO A 62 5.02 19.82 21.60
C PRO A 62 3.69 19.86 22.38
N GLU A 63 2.81 20.79 21.98
CA GLU A 63 1.52 21.04 22.62
C GLU A 63 0.39 20.86 21.58
N PRO A 64 -0.09 19.62 21.36
CA PRO A 64 -1.18 19.36 20.43
C PRO A 64 -2.49 19.98 20.95
N THR A 65 -3.31 20.50 20.04
CA THR A 65 -4.59 21.10 20.39
C THR A 65 -5.75 20.15 20.11
N PHE A 66 -6.93 20.47 20.65
CA PHE A 66 -8.16 19.78 20.26
C PHE A 66 -8.34 19.77 18.73
N TRP A 67 -8.10 20.90 18.07
CA TRP A 67 -8.27 21.02 16.63
C TRP A 67 -7.23 20.25 15.82
N SER A 68 -5.97 20.17 16.27
CA SER A 68 -4.96 19.38 15.57
C SER A 68 -5.34 17.89 15.53
N ARG A 69 -5.82 17.36 16.65
CA ARG A 69 -6.31 15.97 16.73
C ARG A 69 -7.63 15.74 16.02
N LEU A 70 -8.63 16.60 16.25
CA LEU A 70 -9.97 16.44 15.67
C LEU A 70 -9.91 16.49 14.14
N THR A 71 -9.13 17.41 13.57
CA THR A 71 -9.04 17.56 12.11
C THR A 71 -8.25 16.41 11.47
N ALA A 72 -7.18 15.92 12.11
CA ALA A 72 -6.43 14.76 11.63
C ALA A 72 -7.27 13.47 11.68
N TRP A 73 -7.89 13.14 12.82
CA TRP A 73 -8.74 11.97 12.95
C TRP A 73 -10.03 12.08 12.14
N GLY A 74 -10.67 13.25 12.14
CA GLY A 74 -11.88 13.50 11.36
C GLY A 74 -11.62 13.37 9.86
N GLY A 75 -10.52 13.96 9.38
CA GLY A 75 -10.07 13.82 7.99
C GLY A 75 -9.74 12.37 7.62
N TYR A 76 -9.00 11.66 8.48
CA TYR A 76 -8.71 10.24 8.30
C TYR A 76 -9.98 9.39 8.23
N LEU A 77 -10.90 9.49 9.20
CA LEU A 77 -12.12 8.70 9.24
C LEU A 77 -13.03 9.00 8.04
N ALA A 78 -13.21 10.27 7.70
CA ALA A 78 -14.01 10.66 6.55
C ALA A 78 -13.41 10.11 5.24
N HIS A 79 -12.09 10.22 5.06
CA HIS A 79 -11.39 9.69 3.90
C HIS A 79 -11.51 8.16 3.82
N GLN A 80 -11.28 7.49 4.95
CA GLN A 80 -11.30 6.03 5.05
C GLN A 80 -12.69 5.45 4.73
N LEU A 81 -13.73 6.00 5.35
CA LEU A 81 -15.11 5.55 5.16
C LEU A 81 -15.59 5.84 3.73
N THR A 82 -15.16 6.96 3.14
CA THR A 82 -15.45 7.28 1.74
C THR A 82 -14.89 6.20 0.81
N LEU A 83 -13.60 5.87 0.93
CA LEU A 83 -12.99 4.86 0.06
C LEU A 83 -13.54 3.46 0.30
N TRP A 84 -13.76 3.05 1.55
CA TRP A 84 -14.41 1.78 1.85
C TRP A 84 -15.84 1.70 1.31
N GLY A 85 -16.60 2.79 1.38
CA GLY A 85 -17.93 2.90 0.78
C GLY A 85 -17.89 2.73 -0.74
N LEU A 86 -16.95 3.38 -1.42
CA LEU A 86 -16.77 3.25 -2.88
C LEU A 86 -16.33 1.82 -3.28
N ILE A 87 -15.42 1.20 -2.53
CA ILE A 87 -15.01 -0.19 -2.76
C ILE A 87 -16.21 -1.13 -2.56
N TRP A 88 -16.97 -0.95 -1.48
CA TRP A 88 -18.16 -1.75 -1.21
C TRP A 88 -19.20 -1.61 -2.32
N LEU A 89 -19.47 -0.40 -2.79
CA LEU A 89 -20.38 -0.15 -3.92
C LEU A 89 -19.87 -0.84 -5.19
N ALA A 90 -18.58 -0.76 -5.50
CA ALA A 90 -17.98 -1.39 -6.67
C ALA A 90 -18.10 -2.93 -6.61
N GLN A 91 -17.87 -3.52 -5.44
CA GLN A 91 -18.04 -4.96 -5.23
C GLN A 91 -19.51 -5.38 -5.30
N LYS A 92 -20.43 -4.62 -4.69
CA LYS A 92 -21.88 -4.87 -4.72
C LYS A 92 -22.44 -4.81 -6.15
N GLN A 93 -21.96 -3.87 -6.96
CA GLN A 93 -22.33 -3.74 -8.37
C GLN A 93 -21.67 -4.80 -9.27
N SER A 94 -20.76 -5.62 -8.74
CA SER A 94 -20.04 -6.66 -9.47
C SER A 94 -19.37 -6.11 -10.74
N LEU A 95 -18.69 -4.97 -10.60
CA LEU A 95 -18.04 -4.29 -11.72
C LEU A 95 -17.04 -5.21 -12.42
N ARG A 96 -16.89 -4.99 -13.73
CA ARG A 96 -15.95 -5.72 -14.59
C ARG A 96 -14.80 -4.81 -15.00
N TYR A 97 -13.68 -5.42 -15.37
CA TYR A 97 -12.52 -4.70 -15.88
C TYR A 97 -12.79 -4.05 -17.23
N THR A 98 -12.63 -2.73 -17.32
CA THR A 98 -12.85 -1.96 -18.57
C THR A 98 -11.63 -1.10 -18.94
N GLY A 99 -11.58 -0.63 -20.20
CA GLY A 99 -10.56 0.33 -20.66
C GLY A 99 -10.94 1.80 -20.41
N GLY A 100 -12.15 2.04 -19.90
CA GLY A 100 -12.65 3.36 -19.50
C GLY A 100 -12.70 3.49 -17.98
N LEU A 101 -13.38 4.52 -17.51
CA LEU A 101 -13.71 4.74 -16.11
C LEU A 101 -15.19 4.43 -15.85
N HIS A 102 -15.45 3.72 -14.76
CA HIS A 102 -16.77 3.65 -14.11
C HIS A 102 -17.06 4.96 -13.39
N ARG A 103 -18.34 5.25 -13.11
CA ARG A 103 -18.70 6.45 -12.32
C ARG A 103 -18.00 6.47 -10.96
N LEU A 104 -17.89 5.31 -10.32
CA LEU A 104 -17.24 5.18 -9.03
C LEU A 104 -15.73 5.50 -9.08
N ASN A 105 -15.06 5.32 -10.22
CA ASN A 105 -13.67 5.76 -10.38
C ASN A 105 -13.56 7.28 -10.39
N ILE A 106 -14.48 7.97 -11.08
CA ILE A 106 -14.50 9.44 -11.11
C ILE A 106 -14.75 9.99 -9.70
N LEU A 107 -15.70 9.40 -8.97
CA LEU A 107 -15.95 9.74 -7.56
C LEU A 107 -14.71 9.49 -6.69
N ALA A 108 -14.02 8.36 -6.86
CA ALA A 108 -12.80 8.05 -6.11
C ALA A 108 -11.65 9.02 -6.43
N LEU A 109 -11.48 9.41 -7.69
CA LEU A 109 -10.49 10.42 -8.10
C LEU A 109 -10.81 11.79 -7.47
N GLY A 110 -12.07 12.23 -7.57
CA GLY A 110 -12.51 13.49 -6.98
C GLY A 110 -12.40 13.51 -5.45
N ALA A 111 -12.81 12.42 -4.78
CA ALA A 111 -12.69 12.28 -3.33
C ALA A 111 -11.24 12.33 -2.87
N ASN A 112 -10.34 11.58 -3.51
CA ASN A 112 -8.91 11.61 -3.17
C ASN A 112 -8.31 13.00 -3.40
N ALA A 113 -8.62 13.67 -4.52
CA ALA A 113 -8.16 15.04 -4.76
C ALA A 113 -8.66 16.03 -3.69
N PHE A 114 -9.92 15.91 -3.28
CA PHE A 114 -10.49 16.69 -2.18
C PHE A 114 -9.77 16.43 -0.86
N PHE A 115 -9.55 15.17 -0.47
CA PHE A 115 -8.87 14.85 0.79
C PHE A 115 -7.38 15.22 0.77
N ILE A 116 -6.74 15.20 -0.40
CA ILE A 116 -5.37 15.70 -0.57
C ILE A 116 -5.30 17.21 -0.29
N LEU A 117 -6.21 17.99 -0.87
CA LEU A 117 -6.35 19.42 -0.58
C LEU A 117 -6.72 19.70 0.88
N LEU A 118 -7.67 18.94 1.43
CA LEU A 118 -8.09 19.08 2.81
C LEU A 118 -6.95 18.82 3.78
N HIS A 119 -6.18 17.75 3.57
CA HIS A 119 -5.04 17.42 4.42
C HIS A 119 -3.94 18.48 4.29
N PHE A 120 -3.69 19.01 3.09
CA PHE A 120 -2.77 20.13 2.89
C PHE A 120 -3.18 21.36 3.70
N VAL A 121 -4.45 21.79 3.60
CA VAL A 121 -5.00 22.89 4.39
C VAL A 121 -4.90 22.57 5.88
N GLN A 122 -5.22 21.34 6.28
CA GLN A 122 -5.15 20.89 7.67
C GLN A 122 -3.73 20.99 8.24
N THR A 123 -2.72 20.52 7.51
CA THR A 123 -1.31 20.63 7.95
C THR A 123 -0.91 22.10 8.11
N HIS A 124 -1.33 22.98 7.20
CA HIS A 124 -0.97 24.40 7.29
C HIS A 124 -1.69 25.17 8.40
N LEU A 125 -2.86 24.71 8.85
CA LEU A 125 -3.63 25.35 9.91
C LEU A 125 -3.35 24.77 11.30
N TRP A 126 -3.15 23.45 11.40
CA TRP A 126 -3.04 22.76 12.69
C TRP A 126 -1.84 21.83 12.83
N TYR A 127 -1.03 21.69 11.77
CA TYR A 127 0.21 20.89 11.71
C TYR A 127 0.04 19.38 11.88
N ASP A 128 -0.36 18.89 13.06
CA ASP A 128 -0.24 17.48 13.43
C ASP A 128 -0.97 16.53 12.45
N GLY A 129 -0.42 15.33 12.32
CA GLY A 129 -1.10 14.15 11.77
C GLY A 129 -1.46 13.15 12.87
N LEU A 130 -1.90 11.95 12.47
CA LEU A 130 -2.25 10.89 13.43
C LEU A 130 -1.07 10.46 14.30
N ALA A 131 0.18 10.70 13.85
CA ALA A 131 1.38 10.38 14.60
C ALA A 131 1.40 10.94 16.03
N GLN A 132 0.62 11.98 16.33
CA GLN A 132 0.47 12.49 17.69
C GLN A 132 -0.04 11.41 18.66
N ASP A 133 -0.99 10.59 18.22
CA ASP A 133 -1.72 9.64 19.08
C ASP A 133 -1.35 8.17 18.82
N VAL A 134 -0.61 7.87 17.74
CA VAL A 134 -0.27 6.50 17.34
C VAL A 134 1.21 6.26 17.13
N SER A 135 1.64 5.02 17.35
CA SER A 135 3.04 4.59 17.24
C SER A 135 3.57 4.69 15.81
N ILE A 136 4.87 4.97 15.65
CA ILE A 136 5.54 4.84 14.34
C ILE A 136 5.48 3.42 13.79
N PHE A 137 5.48 2.42 14.67
CA PHE A 137 5.42 1.01 14.28
C PHE A 137 4.06 0.62 13.70
N SER A 138 2.95 1.29 14.04
CA SER A 138 1.66 0.98 13.43
C SER A 138 1.60 1.46 11.99
N SER A 139 2.16 2.64 11.69
CA SER A 139 2.30 3.15 10.32
C SER A 139 3.19 2.23 9.49
N GLN A 140 4.39 1.92 9.99
CA GLN A 140 5.33 1.00 9.34
C GLN A 140 4.73 -0.40 9.12
N GLY A 141 4.06 -0.95 10.14
CA GLY A 141 3.41 -2.26 10.07
C GLY A 141 2.33 -2.31 9.00
N SER A 142 1.55 -1.23 8.82
CA SER A 142 0.51 -1.16 7.79
C SER A 142 1.08 -1.33 6.37
N VAL A 143 2.23 -0.71 6.09
CA VAL A 143 2.93 -0.81 4.80
C VAL A 143 3.57 -2.18 4.63
N ILE A 144 4.20 -2.74 5.67
CA ILE A 144 4.79 -4.09 5.62
C ILE A 144 3.71 -5.12 5.24
N VAL A 145 2.55 -5.08 5.90
CA VAL A 145 1.47 -6.03 5.59
C VAL A 145 0.94 -5.81 4.17
N LEU A 146 0.88 -4.57 3.68
CA LEU A 146 0.50 -4.28 2.28
C LEU A 146 1.47 -4.95 1.31
N LEU A 147 2.79 -4.79 1.48
CA LEU A 147 3.81 -5.39 0.62
C LEU A 147 3.74 -6.92 0.63
N VAL A 148 3.61 -7.51 1.82
CA VAL A 148 3.41 -8.95 2.03
C VAL A 148 2.15 -9.43 1.31
N TRP A 149 1.05 -8.70 1.41
CA TRP A 149 -0.21 -9.07 0.76
C TRP A 149 -0.08 -8.98 -0.77
N VAL A 150 0.66 -7.98 -1.30
CA VAL A 150 0.99 -7.92 -2.74
C VAL A 150 1.75 -9.17 -3.17
N LEU A 151 2.81 -9.58 -2.45
CA LEU A 151 3.55 -10.82 -2.75
C LEU A 151 2.64 -12.05 -2.74
N LEU A 152 1.77 -12.17 -1.73
CA LEU A 152 0.81 -13.27 -1.62
C LEU A 152 -0.13 -13.35 -2.83
N MET A 153 -0.70 -12.22 -3.27
CA MET A 153 -1.58 -12.18 -4.44
C MET A 153 -0.85 -12.51 -5.73
N GLU A 154 0.36 -11.97 -5.87
CA GLU A 154 1.16 -12.08 -7.08
C GLU A 154 1.89 -13.42 -7.23
N ASN A 155 1.97 -14.23 -6.17
CA ASN A 155 2.55 -15.58 -6.19
C ASN A 155 2.02 -16.43 -7.36
N SER A 156 0.71 -16.34 -7.66
CA SER A 156 0.11 -17.09 -8.77
C SER A 156 0.65 -16.71 -10.16
N ARG A 157 1.14 -15.48 -10.32
CA ARG A 157 1.65 -14.90 -11.57
C ARG A 157 3.17 -14.97 -11.67
N ARG A 158 3.89 -14.55 -10.63
CA ARG A 158 5.37 -14.39 -10.65
C ARG A 158 6.14 -15.35 -9.73
N GLY A 159 5.44 -16.15 -8.93
CA GLY A 159 6.06 -16.99 -7.91
C GLY A 159 6.59 -16.19 -6.72
N MET A 160 7.23 -16.88 -5.78
CA MET A 160 7.88 -16.30 -4.60
C MET A 160 9.40 -16.31 -4.71
N PHE A 161 10.00 -17.32 -5.37
CA PHE A 161 11.45 -17.47 -5.42
C PHE A 161 11.90 -17.93 -6.79
N PHE A 162 12.54 -17.05 -7.55
CA PHE A 162 13.02 -17.32 -8.91
C PHE A 162 11.95 -17.89 -9.85
N GLY A 163 10.74 -17.33 -9.80
CA GLY A 163 9.59 -17.80 -10.59
C GLY A 163 8.86 -19.02 -10.03
N LYS A 164 9.41 -19.70 -9.01
CA LYS A 164 8.76 -20.84 -8.36
C LYS A 164 7.62 -20.38 -7.46
N LYS A 165 6.45 -20.99 -7.62
CA LYS A 165 5.24 -20.65 -6.87
C LYS A 165 5.21 -21.37 -5.54
N LEU A 166 4.77 -20.68 -4.51
CA LEU A 166 4.43 -21.32 -3.24
C LEU A 166 3.09 -22.08 -3.40
N PRO A 167 2.99 -23.36 -3.00
CA PRO A 167 1.81 -24.20 -3.21
C PRO A 167 0.67 -23.85 -2.23
N LEU A 168 0.10 -22.66 -2.39
CA LEU A 168 -1.01 -22.18 -1.56
C LEU A 168 -2.36 -22.65 -2.09
N ASN A 169 -3.30 -22.88 -1.18
CA ASN A 169 -4.69 -23.14 -1.53
C ASN A 169 -5.26 -21.95 -2.33
N LYS A 170 -5.93 -22.23 -3.46
CA LYS A 170 -6.55 -21.23 -4.34
C LYS A 170 -7.51 -20.29 -3.59
N ALA A 171 -8.20 -20.79 -2.55
CA ALA A 171 -9.12 -20.00 -1.73
C ALA A 171 -8.41 -18.86 -0.99
N ILE A 172 -7.17 -19.06 -0.54
CA ILE A 172 -6.36 -18.01 0.12
C ILE A 172 -6.08 -16.87 -0.87
N GLY A 173 -5.64 -17.19 -2.09
CA GLY A 173 -5.37 -16.19 -3.12
C GLY A 173 -6.63 -15.49 -3.65
N GLN A 174 -7.77 -16.16 -3.63
CA GLN A 174 -9.06 -15.55 -3.97
C GLN A 174 -9.53 -14.59 -2.86
N PHE A 175 -9.42 -15.00 -1.60
CA PHE A 175 -9.71 -14.14 -0.45
C PHE A 175 -8.83 -12.89 -0.46
N ALA A 176 -7.51 -13.08 -0.61
CA ALA A 176 -6.54 -12.00 -0.69
C ALA A 176 -6.93 -10.98 -1.78
N ARG A 177 -7.22 -11.43 -3.01
CA ARG A 177 -7.65 -10.54 -4.11
C ARG A 177 -9.02 -9.91 -3.90
N LYS A 178 -9.95 -10.59 -3.23
CA LYS A 178 -11.28 -10.03 -2.95
C LYS A 178 -11.22 -8.88 -1.94
N TYR A 179 -10.39 -9.00 -0.91
CA TYR A 179 -10.37 -8.06 0.22
C TYR A 179 -9.19 -7.09 0.23
N HIS A 180 -8.19 -7.24 -0.66
CA HIS A 180 -7.02 -6.36 -0.69
C HIS A 180 -7.39 -4.88 -0.73
N GLY A 181 -8.41 -4.49 -1.51
CA GLY A 181 -8.80 -3.10 -1.67
C GLY A 181 -9.12 -2.41 -0.34
N TYR A 182 -9.75 -3.12 0.61
CA TYR A 182 -10.07 -2.58 1.93
C TYR A 182 -8.82 -2.33 2.77
N PHE A 183 -7.91 -3.32 2.82
CA PHE A 183 -6.66 -3.19 3.57
C PHE A 183 -5.71 -2.17 2.92
N PHE A 184 -5.63 -2.15 1.59
CA PHE A 184 -4.72 -1.28 0.85
C PHE A 184 -5.17 0.17 0.96
N ALA A 185 -6.48 0.42 0.86
CA ALA A 185 -7.04 1.73 1.15
C ALA A 185 -6.76 2.13 2.60
N TRP A 186 -6.92 1.23 3.56
CA TRP A 186 -6.59 1.49 4.96
C TRP A 186 -5.13 1.88 5.17
N ALA A 187 -4.19 1.04 4.75
CA ALA A 187 -2.76 1.31 4.92
C ALA A 187 -2.35 2.62 4.22
N THR A 188 -2.87 2.88 3.02
CA THR A 188 -2.55 4.10 2.27
C THR A 188 -3.13 5.35 2.92
N VAL A 189 -4.42 5.36 3.28
CA VAL A 189 -5.08 6.52 3.91
C VAL A 189 -4.56 6.76 5.31
N TYR A 190 -4.30 5.68 6.07
CA TYR A 190 -3.70 5.77 7.39
C TYR A 190 -2.32 6.39 7.34
N THR A 191 -1.43 5.90 6.48
CA THR A 191 -0.09 6.48 6.29
C THR A 191 -0.17 7.91 5.77
N PHE A 192 -1.11 8.19 4.86
CA PHE A 192 -1.33 9.52 4.30
C PHE A 192 -1.67 10.55 5.37
N TRP A 193 -2.56 10.23 6.32
CA TRP A 193 -2.94 11.12 7.44
C TRP A 193 -2.01 10.99 8.66
N TYR A 194 -1.13 9.99 8.69
CA TYR A 194 -0.17 9.80 9.77
C TYR A 194 0.82 10.96 9.86
N HIS A 195 1.33 11.37 8.70
CA HIS A 195 2.38 12.37 8.59
C HIS A 195 1.79 13.77 8.33
N PRO A 196 2.28 14.82 9.01
CA PRO A 196 2.11 16.19 8.51
C PRO A 196 2.82 16.38 7.16
N MET A 197 2.31 17.25 6.29
CA MET A 197 2.92 17.59 4.98
C MET A 197 4.18 18.47 5.09
N VAL A 198 5.19 18.03 5.84
CA VAL A 198 6.45 18.76 6.04
C VAL A 198 7.41 18.65 4.86
N ASN A 199 8.23 19.68 4.64
CA ASN A 199 9.13 19.80 3.50
C ASN A 199 10.49 19.14 3.73
N THR A 200 10.50 17.82 3.92
CA THR A 200 11.76 17.05 3.89
C THR A 200 11.73 16.04 2.75
N MET A 201 12.90 15.67 2.23
CA MET A 201 12.97 14.77 1.06
C MET A 201 12.24 13.44 1.27
N GLY A 202 12.36 12.83 2.46
CA GLY A 202 11.65 11.61 2.83
C GLY A 202 10.12 11.79 2.84
N HIS A 203 9.63 12.95 3.31
CA HIS A 203 8.20 13.26 3.28
C HIS A 203 7.71 13.54 1.86
N LEU A 204 8.42 14.35 1.07
CA LEU A 204 8.01 14.68 -0.30
C LEU A 204 7.89 13.43 -1.17
N ILE A 205 8.89 12.54 -1.13
CA ILE A 205 8.85 11.28 -1.89
C ILE A 205 7.79 10.33 -1.31
N GLY A 206 7.56 10.37 0.01
CA GLY A 206 6.50 9.63 0.68
C GLY A 206 5.10 10.06 0.23
N PHE A 207 4.82 11.37 0.22
CA PHE A 207 3.55 11.92 -0.27
C PHE A 207 3.36 11.68 -1.76
N LEU A 208 4.41 11.84 -2.58
CA LEU A 208 4.36 11.44 -3.98
C LEU A 208 3.93 9.97 -4.10
N TYR A 209 4.55 9.07 -3.34
CA TYR A 209 4.16 7.66 -3.36
C TYR A 209 2.73 7.43 -2.87
N MET A 210 2.28 8.09 -1.80
CA MET A 210 0.90 7.99 -1.32
C MET A 210 -0.11 8.48 -2.38
N PHE A 211 0.17 9.56 -3.09
CA PHE A 211 -0.68 10.05 -4.19
C PHE A 211 -0.79 9.04 -5.32
N LEU A 212 0.32 8.41 -5.70
CA LEU A 212 0.32 7.38 -6.74
C LEU A 212 -0.43 6.11 -6.29
N MET A 213 -0.36 5.75 -5.01
CA MET A 213 -1.13 4.64 -4.43
C MET A 213 -2.62 4.95 -4.35
N LEU A 214 -3.00 6.18 -3.96
CA LEU A 214 -4.39 6.66 -3.99
C LEU A 214 -4.93 6.66 -5.43
N LEU A 215 -4.12 7.09 -6.41
CA LEU A 215 -4.47 7.01 -7.84
C LEU A 215 -4.69 5.56 -8.28
N GLN A 216 -3.78 4.64 -7.93
CA GLN A 216 -3.92 3.22 -8.22
C GLN A 216 -5.20 2.64 -7.59
N GLY A 217 -5.53 3.06 -6.37
CA GLY A 217 -6.78 2.74 -5.68
C GLY A 217 -8.01 3.27 -6.43
N SER A 218 -8.00 4.52 -6.87
CA SER A 218 -9.13 5.14 -7.59
C SER A 218 -9.42 4.49 -8.95
N LEU A 219 -8.44 3.83 -9.54
CA LEU A 219 -8.55 3.17 -10.84
C LEU A 219 -9.02 1.71 -10.76
N PHE A 220 -9.58 1.26 -9.62
CA PHE A 220 -10.11 -0.10 -9.47
C PHE A 220 -11.01 -0.53 -10.64
N PHE A 221 -11.03 -1.82 -10.96
CA PHE A 221 -11.82 -2.37 -12.09
C PHE A 221 -11.53 -1.71 -13.46
N THR A 222 -10.36 -1.10 -13.64
CA THR A 222 -9.85 -0.68 -14.96
C THR A 222 -8.67 -1.55 -15.41
N ARG A 223 -8.37 -1.58 -16.72
CA ARG A 223 -7.17 -2.26 -17.24
C ARG A 223 -5.87 -1.65 -16.75
N VAL A 224 -5.88 -0.38 -16.33
CA VAL A 224 -4.71 0.29 -15.72
C VAL A 224 -4.38 -0.33 -14.37
N HIS A 225 -5.38 -0.62 -13.54
CA HIS A 225 -5.18 -1.16 -12.19
C HIS A 225 -4.42 -2.49 -12.16
N ILE A 226 -4.53 -3.27 -13.24
CA ILE A 226 -3.83 -4.55 -13.42
C ILE A 226 -2.68 -4.45 -14.44
N ASN A 227 -2.29 -3.24 -14.85
CA ASN A 227 -1.19 -3.04 -15.77
C ASN A 227 0.13 -3.35 -15.06
N ARG A 228 0.85 -4.36 -15.56
CA ARG A 228 2.08 -4.88 -14.95
C ARG A 228 3.19 -3.84 -14.76
N TRP A 229 3.30 -2.86 -15.66
CA TRP A 229 4.35 -1.84 -15.59
C TRP A 229 3.99 -0.76 -14.58
N TRP A 230 2.72 -0.39 -14.53
CA TRP A 230 2.20 0.53 -13.52
C TRP A 230 2.28 -0.07 -12.11
N THR A 231 1.82 -1.31 -11.93
CA THR A 231 1.94 -2.00 -10.63
C THR A 231 3.41 -2.20 -10.24
N PHE A 232 4.29 -2.52 -11.21
CA PHE A 232 5.72 -2.60 -10.96
C PHE A 232 6.31 -1.26 -10.53
N ALA A 233 5.93 -0.14 -11.16
CA ALA A 233 6.36 1.18 -10.75
C ALA A 233 5.92 1.51 -9.31
N GLN A 234 4.68 1.18 -8.93
CA GLN A 234 4.20 1.32 -7.55
C GLN A 234 5.03 0.48 -6.58
N GLU A 235 5.23 -0.80 -6.89
CA GLU A 235 6.03 -1.70 -6.05
C GLU A 235 7.49 -1.22 -5.92
N GLY A 236 8.07 -0.62 -6.96
CA GLY A 236 9.45 -0.11 -6.93
C GLY A 236 9.63 1.17 -6.12
N MET A 237 8.58 2.00 -6.00
CA MET A 237 8.66 3.26 -5.25
C MET A 237 8.96 3.07 -3.77
N VAL A 238 8.63 1.91 -3.18
CA VAL A 238 8.98 1.61 -1.78
C VAL A 238 10.50 1.55 -1.58
N ALA A 239 11.25 1.02 -2.56
CA ALA A 239 12.70 0.96 -2.50
C ALA A 239 13.29 2.38 -2.51
N VAL A 240 12.76 3.25 -3.37
CA VAL A 240 13.18 4.66 -3.47
C VAL A 240 12.86 5.39 -2.17
N HIS A 241 11.61 5.34 -1.71
CA HIS A 241 11.17 6.04 -0.50
C HIS A 241 11.91 5.55 0.75
N GLY A 242 11.95 4.24 1.00
CA GLY A 242 12.61 3.67 2.18
C GLY A 242 14.11 3.97 2.22
N THR A 243 14.78 3.94 1.06
CA THR A 243 16.19 4.32 0.97
C THR A 243 16.40 5.80 1.30
N LEU A 244 15.60 6.70 0.72
CA LEU A 244 15.74 8.14 0.96
C LEU A 244 15.43 8.53 2.41
N VAL A 245 14.44 7.90 3.03
CA VAL A 245 14.17 8.08 4.47
C VAL A 245 15.38 7.65 5.30
N ALA A 246 15.98 6.49 5.00
CA ALA A 246 17.15 6.01 5.73
C ALA A 246 18.40 6.87 5.52
N VAL A 247 18.58 7.44 4.32
CA VAL A 247 19.62 8.43 4.05
C VAL A 247 19.39 9.69 4.89
N GLN A 248 18.15 10.20 4.92
CA GLN A 248 17.80 11.39 5.69
C GLN A 248 17.98 11.18 7.20
N GLN A 249 17.71 9.98 7.70
CA GLN A 249 17.92 9.63 9.12
C GLN A 249 19.40 9.59 9.52
N GLY A 250 20.33 9.45 8.57
CA GLY A 250 21.76 9.48 8.86
C GLY A 250 22.31 8.31 9.70
N ASN A 251 21.49 7.31 10.03
CA ASN A 251 21.87 6.14 10.84
C ASN A 251 22.63 5.05 10.06
N GLY A 252 22.97 5.32 8.80
CA GLY A 252 23.71 4.40 7.95
C GLY A 252 22.92 3.18 7.48
N LEU A 253 21.62 3.07 7.74
CA LEU A 253 20.78 1.90 7.37
C LEU A 253 20.29 1.90 5.92
N TRP A 254 20.65 2.90 5.11
CA TRP A 254 20.23 2.95 3.71
C TRP A 254 20.59 1.69 2.89
N PRO A 255 21.73 0.98 3.11
CA PRO A 255 22.02 -0.26 2.37
C PRO A 255 21.01 -1.35 2.69
N MET A 256 20.56 -1.47 3.94
CA MET A 256 19.53 -2.41 4.37
C MET A 256 18.23 -2.20 3.58
N PHE A 257 17.79 -0.94 3.45
CA PHE A 257 16.56 -0.62 2.72
C PHE A 257 16.72 -0.79 1.21
N PHE A 258 17.79 -0.25 0.63
CA PHE A 258 18.03 -0.33 -0.80
C PHE A 258 18.20 -1.77 -1.27
N PHE A 259 19.17 -2.50 -0.70
CA PHE A 259 19.44 -3.88 -1.11
C PHE A 259 18.40 -4.86 -0.59
N GLY A 260 17.74 -4.58 0.53
CA GLY A 260 16.62 -5.40 0.99
C GLY A 260 15.45 -5.38 0.01
N PHE A 261 14.95 -4.20 -0.38
CA PHE A 261 13.83 -4.10 -1.33
C PHE A 261 14.23 -4.51 -2.75
N THR A 262 15.42 -4.09 -3.23
CA THR A 262 15.89 -4.54 -4.55
C THR A 262 16.23 -6.04 -4.57
N GLY A 263 16.56 -6.63 -3.43
CA GLY A 263 16.71 -8.07 -3.27
C GLY A 263 15.38 -8.80 -3.50
N VAL A 264 14.28 -8.30 -2.94
CA VAL A 264 12.93 -8.82 -3.23
C VAL A 264 12.59 -8.66 -4.72
N PHE A 265 13.00 -7.55 -5.34
CA PHE A 265 12.84 -7.37 -6.79
C PHE A 265 13.56 -8.45 -7.59
N VAL A 266 14.84 -8.65 -7.31
CA VAL A 266 15.71 -9.62 -7.97
C VAL A 266 15.20 -11.04 -7.75
N ILE A 267 14.79 -11.41 -6.54
CA ILE A 267 14.39 -12.77 -6.22
C ILE A 267 12.97 -13.09 -6.73
N THR A 268 12.05 -12.11 -6.67
CA THR A 268 10.61 -12.35 -6.86
C THR A 268 10.01 -11.50 -7.97
N GLN A 269 10.09 -10.17 -7.88
CA GLN A 269 9.23 -9.30 -8.70
C GLN A 269 9.61 -9.32 -10.19
N MET A 270 10.91 -9.41 -10.52
CA MET A 270 11.39 -9.39 -11.91
C MET A 270 10.87 -10.58 -12.75
N TYR A 271 10.48 -11.69 -12.11
CA TYR A 271 9.89 -12.85 -12.77
C TYR A 271 8.44 -12.61 -13.23
N GLY A 272 7.81 -11.55 -12.74
CA GLY A 272 6.53 -11.07 -13.26
C GLY A 272 6.67 -10.20 -14.51
N LEU A 273 7.89 -9.78 -14.87
CA LEU A 273 8.11 -8.92 -16.04
C LEU A 273 8.46 -9.77 -17.27
N PRO A 274 8.13 -9.30 -18.49
CA PRO A 274 8.47 -9.98 -19.74
C PRO A 274 9.97 -9.81 -20.09
N LEU A 275 10.86 -10.08 -19.14
CA LEU A 275 12.31 -9.97 -19.29
C LEU A 275 12.88 -11.24 -19.94
N LYS A 276 13.87 -11.04 -20.81
CA LYS A 276 14.71 -12.13 -21.33
C LYS A 276 15.64 -12.64 -20.21
N ASN A 277 16.08 -13.89 -20.29
CA ASN A 277 16.96 -14.48 -19.26
C ASN A 277 18.27 -13.70 -19.08
N TRP A 278 18.88 -13.21 -20.16
CA TRP A 278 20.09 -12.40 -20.06
C TRP A 278 19.86 -11.09 -19.30
N MET A 279 18.68 -10.46 -19.42
CA MET A 279 18.34 -9.24 -18.67
C MET A 279 18.27 -9.53 -17.16
N ARG A 280 17.70 -10.68 -16.79
CA ARG A 280 17.65 -11.14 -15.39
C ARG A 280 19.05 -11.38 -14.83
N TRP A 281 19.94 -11.98 -15.61
CA TRP A 281 21.34 -12.19 -15.23
C TRP A 281 22.10 -10.86 -15.09
N VAL A 282 21.89 -9.90 -15.99
CA VAL A 282 22.49 -8.56 -15.89
C VAL A 282 22.00 -7.84 -14.62
N ILE A 283 20.70 -7.89 -14.34
CA ILE A 283 20.12 -7.32 -13.11
C ILE A 283 20.72 -7.99 -11.86
N LEU A 284 20.82 -9.31 -11.84
CA LEU A 284 21.43 -10.04 -10.73
C LEU A 284 22.90 -9.68 -10.56
N ALA A 285 23.68 -9.62 -11.64
CA ALA A 285 25.08 -9.24 -11.61
C ALA A 285 25.25 -7.81 -11.08
N ALA A 286 24.44 -6.86 -11.55
CA ALA A 286 24.44 -5.49 -11.06
C ALA A 286 24.10 -5.41 -9.56
N TYR A 287 23.12 -6.18 -9.10
CA TYR A 287 22.76 -6.27 -7.69
C TYR A 287 23.90 -6.83 -6.84
N VAL A 288 24.52 -7.96 -7.24
CA VAL A 288 25.61 -8.60 -6.50
C VAL A 288 26.85 -7.72 -6.46
N LEU A 289 27.24 -7.13 -7.59
CA LEU A 289 28.37 -6.21 -7.67
C LEU A 289 28.13 -4.95 -6.83
N GLY A 290 26.94 -4.35 -6.94
CA GLY A 290 26.56 -3.19 -6.16
C GLY A 290 26.58 -3.48 -4.66
N ALA A 291 26.01 -4.61 -4.23
CA ALA A 291 26.05 -5.04 -2.84
C ALA A 291 27.50 -5.28 -2.38
N GLY A 292 28.31 -5.95 -3.19
CA GLY A 292 29.72 -6.19 -2.89
C GLY A 292 30.51 -4.89 -2.69
N VAL A 293 30.36 -3.91 -3.58
CA VAL A 293 31.01 -2.60 -3.47
C VAL A 293 30.55 -1.87 -2.22
N VAL A 294 29.24 -1.74 -1.99
CA VAL A 294 28.71 -0.98 -0.85
C VAL A 294 29.09 -1.63 0.48
N TYR A 295 28.93 -2.95 0.63
CA TYR A 295 29.26 -3.65 1.86
C TYR A 295 30.77 -3.83 2.09
N SER A 296 31.60 -3.77 1.03
CA SER A 296 33.06 -3.67 1.21
C SER A 296 33.48 -2.37 1.88
N GLN A 297 32.74 -1.28 1.63
CA GLN A 297 32.98 0.04 2.23
C GLN A 297 32.29 0.19 3.59
N ALA A 298 31.07 -0.33 3.72
CA ALA A 298 30.29 -0.27 4.97
C ALA A 298 30.76 -1.28 6.03
N GLY A 299 31.52 -2.30 5.63
CA GLY A 299 32.02 -3.38 6.48
C GLY A 299 31.21 -4.68 6.31
N TRP A 300 31.92 -5.79 6.09
CA TRP A 300 31.31 -7.11 5.84
C TRP A 300 30.45 -7.63 7.00
N ALA A 301 30.71 -7.19 8.24
CA ALA A 301 29.88 -7.53 9.39
C ALA A 301 28.40 -7.09 9.22
N ARG A 302 28.14 -6.08 8.38
CA ARG A 302 26.81 -5.55 8.10
C ARG A 302 26.09 -6.25 6.94
N LEU A 303 26.74 -7.22 6.27
CA LEU A 303 26.16 -7.93 5.14
C LEU A 303 24.84 -8.65 5.51
N ASN A 304 24.66 -9.01 6.79
CA ASN A 304 23.41 -9.58 7.29
C ASN A 304 22.19 -8.64 7.16
N GLU A 305 22.38 -7.35 6.95
CA GLU A 305 21.29 -6.40 6.72
C GLU A 305 20.49 -6.72 5.44
N ILE A 306 21.16 -7.23 4.41
CA ILE A 306 20.57 -7.47 3.08
C ILE A 306 19.40 -8.46 3.11
N ILE A 307 19.42 -9.39 4.08
CA ILE A 307 18.39 -10.43 4.20
C ILE A 307 17.21 -10.01 5.07
N ARG A 308 17.31 -8.91 5.84
CA ARG A 308 16.30 -8.57 6.85
C ARG A 308 14.93 -8.29 6.24
N ILE A 309 14.87 -7.43 5.22
CA ILE A 309 13.61 -7.10 4.54
C ILE A 309 13.05 -8.32 3.78
N PRO A 310 13.81 -9.03 2.92
CA PRO A 310 13.33 -10.25 2.29
C PRO A 310 12.81 -11.29 3.29
N LEU A 311 13.51 -11.47 4.42
CA LEU A 311 13.11 -12.41 5.46
C LEU A 311 11.76 -12.01 6.08
N ILE A 312 11.60 -10.73 6.46
CA ILE A 312 10.35 -10.21 7.01
C ILE A 312 9.20 -10.39 6.01
N GLU A 313 9.41 -10.04 4.74
CA GLU A 313 8.36 -10.14 3.73
C GLU A 313 7.98 -11.60 3.42
N TYR A 314 8.95 -12.50 3.26
CA TYR A 314 8.63 -13.91 2.96
C TYR A 314 8.02 -14.65 4.16
N LEU A 315 8.52 -14.43 5.37
CA LEU A 315 7.86 -14.96 6.57
C LEU A 315 6.48 -14.35 6.76
N GLY A 316 6.32 -13.06 6.47
CA GLY A 316 5.05 -12.37 6.45
C GLY A 316 4.05 -13.03 5.50
N VAL A 317 4.47 -13.46 4.30
CA VAL A 317 3.59 -14.16 3.36
C VAL A 317 3.08 -15.47 3.93
N LEU A 318 3.95 -16.24 4.58
CA LEU A 318 3.56 -17.50 5.23
C LEU A 318 2.58 -17.24 6.39
N LEU A 319 2.86 -16.24 7.22
CA LEU A 319 2.00 -15.85 8.32
C LEU A 319 0.62 -15.39 7.82
N LEU A 320 0.58 -14.52 6.81
CA LEU A 320 -0.67 -14.01 6.25
C LEU A 320 -1.47 -15.13 5.57
N ALA A 321 -0.80 -16.04 4.86
CA ALA A 321 -1.43 -17.22 4.29
C ALA A 321 -2.02 -18.14 5.37
N ALA A 322 -1.32 -18.32 6.50
CA ALA A 322 -1.81 -19.09 7.64
C ALA A 322 -3.04 -18.43 8.29
N ILE A 323 -3.03 -17.10 8.48
CA ILE A 323 -4.17 -16.34 9.01
C ILE A 323 -5.40 -16.49 8.10
N PHE A 324 -5.24 -16.26 6.79
CA PHE A 324 -6.35 -16.40 5.84
C PHE A 324 -6.83 -17.85 5.73
N GLY A 325 -5.90 -18.80 5.64
CA GLY A 325 -6.22 -20.24 5.59
C GLY A 325 -6.96 -20.71 6.83
N GLY A 326 -6.48 -20.33 8.02
CA GLY A 326 -7.11 -20.62 9.30
C GLY A 326 -8.51 -20.01 9.42
N GLY A 327 -8.66 -18.73 9.07
CA GLY A 327 -9.96 -18.06 9.08
C GLY A 327 -10.98 -18.71 8.13
N LEU A 328 -10.57 -19.07 6.92
CA LEU A 328 -11.42 -19.80 5.97
C LEU A 328 -11.78 -21.20 6.47
N TRP A 329 -10.85 -21.89 7.12
CA TRP A 329 -11.09 -23.21 7.71
C TRP A 329 -12.11 -23.13 8.86
N VAL A 330 -11.97 -22.16 9.78
CA VAL A 330 -12.92 -21.92 10.87
C VAL A 330 -14.30 -21.59 10.30
N ALA A 331 -14.39 -20.66 9.34
CA ALA A 331 -15.65 -20.26 8.74
C ALA A 331 -16.40 -21.44 8.10
N ARG A 332 -15.67 -22.37 7.46
CA ARG A 332 -16.25 -23.59 6.92
C ARG A 332 -16.76 -24.52 8.03
N LYS A 333 -15.98 -24.74 9.09
CA LYS A 333 -16.37 -25.59 10.22
C LYS A 333 -17.61 -25.08 10.94
N VAL A 334 -17.68 -23.76 11.16
CA VAL A 334 -18.85 -23.10 11.74
C VAL A 334 -20.08 -23.29 10.85
N ARG A 335 -19.95 -23.10 9.53
CA ARG A 335 -21.06 -23.33 8.59
C ARG A 335 -21.54 -24.78 8.58
N GLU A 336 -20.63 -25.75 8.61
CA GLU A 336 -20.96 -27.18 8.68
C GLU A 336 -21.80 -27.50 9.93
N ALA A 337 -21.40 -26.99 11.09
CA ALA A 337 -22.08 -27.19 12.37
C ALA A 337 -23.49 -26.59 12.41
N PHE A 338 -23.70 -25.41 11.80
CA PHE A 338 -25.03 -24.79 11.72
C PHE A 338 -25.93 -25.39 10.63
N SER A 339 -25.36 -26.08 9.64
CA SER A 339 -26.14 -26.69 8.54
C SER A 339 -26.66 -28.09 8.87
N HIS A 340 -26.13 -28.73 9.92
CA HIS A 340 -26.59 -30.03 10.42
C HIS A 340 -26.96 -29.88 11.90
N PRO A 341 -28.21 -29.53 12.24
CA PRO A 341 -28.65 -29.65 13.63
C PRO A 341 -28.43 -31.10 14.08
N PRO A 342 -28.03 -31.36 15.34
CA PRO A 342 -27.96 -32.72 15.84
C PRO A 342 -29.34 -33.34 15.61
N HIS A 343 -29.37 -34.45 14.86
CA HIS A 343 -30.57 -35.25 14.73
C HIS A 343 -31.06 -35.52 16.16
N THR A 344 -32.20 -34.92 16.51
CA THR A 344 -32.94 -35.33 17.70
C THR A 344 -33.15 -36.82 17.52
N ALA A 345 -32.50 -37.61 18.38
CA ALA A 345 -32.75 -39.03 18.46
C ALA A 345 -34.25 -39.18 18.67
N VAL A 346 -34.95 -39.65 17.63
CA VAL A 346 -36.29 -40.18 17.77
C VAL A 346 -36.10 -41.43 18.62
N THR A 347 -36.30 -41.30 19.92
CA THR A 347 -36.53 -42.44 20.82
C THR A 347 -37.87 -43.05 20.41
N GLY A 348 -37.82 -43.97 19.45
CA GLY A 348 -38.91 -44.88 19.14
C GLY A 348 -38.52 -46.27 19.61
N GLY A 349 -39.32 -46.84 20.53
CA GLY A 349 -39.21 -48.22 21.00
C GLY A 349 -39.10 -48.31 22.51
#